data_AF-A0A530QZK1-F1
#
_entry.id   AF-A0A530QZK1-F1
#
_cell.length_a   1.000
_cell.length_b   1.000
_cell.length_c   1.000
_cell.angle_alpha   90.00
_cell.angle_beta   90.00
_cell.angle_gamma   90.00
#
_symmetry.space_group_name_H-M   'P 1'
#
loop_
_entity.id
_entity.type
_entity.pdbx_description
1 polymer ?
#
loop_
_entity_poly.entity_id
_entity_poly.type
_entity_poly.pdbx_seq_one_letter_code
_entity_poly.pdbx_strand_id
1 'polypeptide(L)' 'YMGGFALARVTSDSMDVVLGEATGDNGEVAFTNAFSKRLSF' A
#
# COMPACT_ATOMS: atom_id res chain seq x y z
N TYR A 1 14.73 -12.86 2.26
CA TYR A 1 13.39 -12.53 1.75
C TYR A 1 13.10 -11.13 2.25
N MET A 2 13.29 -10.12 1.40
CA MET A 2 12.92 -8.74 1.75
C MET A 2 11.39 -8.71 1.68
N GLY A 3 10.74 -8.53 2.83
CA GLY A 3 9.28 -8.66 2.96
C GLY A 3 8.52 -7.59 2.18
N GLY A 4 7.24 -7.86 1.92
CA GLY A 4 6.29 -6.87 1.42
C GLY A 4 5.46 -6.26 2.54
N PHE A 5 4.89 -5.09 2.29
CA PHE A 5 3.90 -4.44 3.16
C PHE A 5 2.79 -3.79 2.33
N ALA A 6 1.67 -3.52 2.99
CA ALA A 6 0.60 -2.72 2.42
C ALA A 6 0.29 -1.55 3.35
N LEU A 7 0.08 -0.36 2.77
CA LEU A 7 -0.44 0.80 3.48
C LEU A 7 -1.89 1.02 3.08
N ALA A 8 -2.79 1.02 4.06
CA ALA A 8 -4.20 1.31 3.85
C ALA A 8 -4.59 2.60 4.57
N ARG A 9 -5.16 3.54 3.83
CA ARG A 9 -5.85 4.71 4.38
C ARG A 9 -7.35 4.46 4.26
N VAL A 10 -8.04 4.51 5.39
CA VAL A 10 -9.50 4.34 5.45
C VAL A 10 -10.13 5.64 5.93
N THR A 11 -11.08 6.15 5.17
CA THR A 11 -11.95 7.29 5.53
C THR A 11 -13.39 6.80 5.72
N SER A 12 -14.30 7.71 6.04
CA SER A 12 -15.73 7.40 6.14
C SER A 12 -16.36 6.92 4.83
N ASP A 13 -15.77 7.27 3.69
CA ASP A 13 -16.35 7.07 2.35
C ASP A 13 -15.42 6.34 1.36
N SER A 14 -14.17 6.09 1.73
CA SER A 14 -13.20 5.50 0.83
C SER A 14 -12.12 4.70 1.55
N MET A 15 -11.50 3.80 0.80
CA MET A 15 -10.31 3.06 1.19
C MET A 15 -9.29 3.17 0.06
N ASP A 16 -8.11 3.67 0.36
CA ASP A 16 -6.96 3.70 -0.53
C ASP A 16 -5.93 2.70 -0.04
N VAL A 17 -5.38 1.90 -0.94
CA VAL A 17 -4.36 0.89 -0.64
C VAL A 17 -3.19 1.03 -1.58
N VAL A 18 -1.98 0.95 -1.03
CA VAL A 18 -0.72 0.86 -1.78
C VAL A 18 0.06 -0.35 -1.31
N LEU A 19 0.61 -1.10 -2.26
CA LEU A 19 1.53 -2.22 -2.00
C LEU A 19 2.97 -1.75 -2.15
N GLY A 20 3.79 -2.09 -1.16
CA GLY A 20 5.22 -1.77 -1.11
C GLY A 20 6.06 -3.03 -0.90
N GLU A 21 7.18 -3.10 -1.58
CA GLU A 21 8.19 -4.14 -1.42
C GLU A 21 9.46 -3.48 -0.88
N ALA A 22 10.05 -4.06 0.17
CA ALA A 22 11.40 -3.67 0.58
C ALA A 22 12.38 -4.10 -0.52
N THR A 23 13.19 -3.15 -0.98
CA THR A 23 14.21 -3.36 -2.00
C THR A 23 15.54 -2.81 -1.50
N GLY A 24 16.64 -3.22 -2.14
CA GLY A 24 17.97 -2.71 -1.82
C GLY A 24 18.43 -3.03 -0.38
N ASP A 25 19.59 -2.51 -0.01
CA ASP A 25 20.26 -2.86 1.25
C ASP A 25 20.16 -1.76 2.32
N ASN A 26 19.55 -0.62 2.01
CA ASN A 26 19.52 0.57 2.87
C ASN A 26 18.09 1.04 3.20
N GLY A 27 17.11 0.16 3.10
CA GLY A 27 15.70 0.46 3.41
C GLY A 27 14.95 1.11 2.25
N GLU A 28 15.41 0.89 1.03
CA GLU A 28 14.68 1.29 -0.16
C GLU A 28 13.32 0.56 -0.23
N VAL A 29 12.34 1.24 -0.83
CA VAL A 29 10.99 0.73 -1.01
C VAL A 29 10.56 0.98 -2.44
N ALA A 30 10.09 -0.07 -3.10
CA ALA A 30 9.39 0.05 -4.38
C ALA A 30 7.88 -0.08 -4.16
N PHE A 31 7.11 0.89 -4.68
CA PHE A 31 5.65 0.77 -4.73
C PHE A 31 5.23 0.14 -6.05
N THR A 32 4.43 -0.93 -5.98
CA THR A 32 4.11 -1.76 -7.15
C THR A 32 2.68 -1.56 -7.65
N ASN A 33 1.73 -1.46 -6.73
CA ASN A 33 0.32 -1.30 -7.06
C ASN A 33 -0.36 -0.32 -6.12
N ALA A 34 -1.32 0.42 -6.65
CA ALA A 34 -2.21 1.26 -5.88
C ALA A 34 -3.64 1.09 -6.37
N PHE A 35 -4.60 1.04 -5.46
CA PHE A 35 -6.02 1.07 -5.80
C PHE A 35 -6.82 1.84 -4.75
N SER A 36 -7.92 2.43 -5.22
CA SER A 36 -8.87 3.15 -4.39
C SER A 36 -10.25 2.54 -4.57
N LYS A 37 -11.00 2.42 -3.47
CA LYS A 37 -12.36 1.90 -3.46
C LYS A 37 -13.27 2.82 -2.66
N ARG A 38 -14.37 3.27 -3.26
CA ARG A 38 -15.44 3.94 -2.53
C ARG A 38 -16.17 2.92 -1.65
N LEU A 39 -16.43 3.29 -0.41
CA LEU A 39 -17.21 2.49 0.53
C LEU A 39 -18.68 2.92 0.39
N SER A 40 -19.47 2.07 -0.28
CA SER A 40 -20.92 2.17 -0.24
C SER A 40 -21.41 1.21 0.84
N PHE A 41 -22.21 1.74 1.76
CA PHE A 41 -22.90 0.98 2.80
C PHE A 41 -24.37 0.81 2.41
#